data_AF-A0A2N2SRL4-F1
#
_entry.id   AF-A0A2N2SRL4-F1
#
_cell.length_a   1.000
_cell.length_b   1.000
_cell.length_c   1.000
_cell.angle_alpha   90.00
_cell.angle_beta   90.00
_cell.angle_gamma   90.00
#
_symmetry.space_group_name_H-M   'P 1'
#
loop_
_entity.id
_entity.type
_entity.pdbx_description
1 polymer ?
#
loop_
_entity_poly.entity_id
_entity_poly.type
_entity_poly.pdbx_seq_one_letter_code
_entity_poly.pdbx_strand_id
1 'polypeptide(L)'
;MTRTYRVAIFNDTRRTSHYGCEIVMETLIANLRQRGIEAVFFWPMGQDWRGREDVAAALRTVDAVVVNGEGSIHNSARRDRAHYLTEIAAFARTTANIPSFLVNSSLFDLEPKIIDNLRHFDAIYLRESRSLAALEGSGIEAEIVPDL
;
A
#
# COMPACT_ATOMS: atom_id res chain seq x y z
N MET A 1 -28.44 8.67 3.15
CA MET A 1 -27.24 8.60 2.29
C MET A 1 -26.14 7.94 3.10
N THR A 2 -25.71 6.74 2.69
CA THR A 2 -24.48 6.12 3.20
C THR A 2 -23.30 6.97 2.77
N ARG A 3 -22.38 7.28 3.69
CA ARG A 3 -21.14 8.00 3.39
C ARG A 3 -20.31 7.15 2.43
N THR A 4 -19.88 7.74 1.31
CA THR A 4 -18.86 7.16 0.43
C THR A 4 -17.49 7.53 0.99
N TYR A 5 -16.63 6.53 1.21
CA TYR A 5 -15.24 6.78 1.61
C TYR A 5 -14.38 7.02 0.36
N ARG A 6 -13.41 7.92 0.44
CA ARG A 6 -12.48 8.22 -0.64
C ARG A 6 -11.09 7.75 -0.26
N VAL A 7 -10.36 7.09 -1.17
CA VAL A 7 -9.02 6.60 -0.89
C VAL A 7 -8.01 7.02 -1.95
N ALA A 8 -6.76 7.16 -1.52
CA ALA A 8 -5.59 7.27 -2.38
C ALA A 8 -4.92 5.89 -2.51
N ILE A 9 -4.66 5.45 -3.74
CA ILE A 9 -3.97 4.18 -4.00
C ILE A 9 -2.51 4.45 -4.40
N PHE A 10 -1.57 3.79 -3.74
CA PHE A 10 -0.14 3.82 -4.05
C PHE A 10 0.33 2.49 -4.61
N ASN A 11 1.38 2.57 -5.44
CA ASN A 11 1.86 1.48 -6.27
C ASN A 11 0.80 1.02 -7.29
N ASP A 12 0.21 1.96 -8.00
CA ASP A 12 -0.63 1.67 -9.15
C ASP A 12 0.21 1.02 -10.26
N THR A 13 0.05 -0.29 -10.42
CA THR A 13 0.81 -1.13 -11.34
C THR A 13 0.20 -1.16 -12.75
N ARG A 14 -0.90 -0.45 -13.00
CA ARG A 14 -1.47 -0.30 -14.34
C ARG A 14 -0.42 0.32 -15.27
N ARG A 15 -0.42 -0.11 -16.54
CA ARG A 15 0.50 0.37 -17.61
C ARG A 15 1.97 -0.08 -17.51
N THR A 16 2.28 -1.09 -16.70
CA THR A 16 3.63 -1.69 -16.59
C THR A 16 3.92 -2.75 -17.67
N SER A 17 3.12 -2.81 -18.74
CA SER A 17 3.18 -3.81 -19.84
C SER A 17 2.89 -5.27 -19.44
N HIS A 18 2.44 -5.53 -18.21
CA HIS A 18 2.03 -6.86 -17.74
C HIS A 18 0.52 -6.91 -17.49
N TYR A 19 -0.19 -7.76 -18.24
CA TYR A 19 -1.65 -7.91 -18.14
C TYR A 19 -2.13 -8.34 -16.74
N GLY A 20 -1.32 -9.12 -16.02
CA GLY A 20 -1.68 -9.59 -14.66
C GLY A 20 -1.84 -8.45 -13.65
N CYS A 21 -0.93 -7.47 -13.67
CA CYS A 21 -0.96 -6.33 -12.77
C CYS A 21 -2.17 -5.40 -13.03
N GLU A 22 -2.61 -5.32 -14.29
CA GLU A 22 -3.78 -4.54 -14.67
C GLU A 22 -5.06 -5.14 -14.05
N ILE A 23 -5.21 -6.46 -14.14
CA ILE A 23 -6.32 -7.20 -13.53
C ILE A 23 -6.34 -7.02 -12.01
N VAL A 24 -5.21 -7.13 -11.34
CA VAL A 24 -5.11 -6.92 -9.88
C VAL A 24 -5.64 -5.54 -9.48
N MET A 25 -5.21 -4.49 -10.18
CA MET A 25 -5.65 -3.12 -9.90
C MET A 25 -7.13 -2.90 -10.22
N GLU A 26 -7.63 -3.49 -11.31
CA GLU A 26 -9.06 -3.46 -11.64
C GLU A 26 -9.89 -4.18 -10.57
N THR A 27 -9.45 -5.36 -10.11
CA THR A 27 -10.12 -6.11 -9.05
C THR A 27 -10.10 -5.33 -7.73
N LEU A 28 -8.98 -4.69 -7.37
CA LEU A 28 -8.89 -3.82 -6.19
C LEU A 28 -9.92 -2.69 -6.27
N ILE A 29 -9.95 -1.95 -7.38
CA ILE A 29 -10.86 -0.82 -7.57
C ILE A 29 -12.32 -1.29 -7.57
N ALA A 30 -12.63 -2.42 -8.21
CA ALA A 30 -13.97 -2.99 -8.23
C ALA A 30 -14.42 -3.40 -6.81
N ASN A 31 -13.57 -4.06 -6.04
CA ASN A 31 -13.87 -4.47 -4.67
C ASN A 31 -14.10 -3.28 -3.74
N LEU A 32 -13.30 -2.22 -3.87
CA LEU A 32 -13.50 -0.96 -3.13
C LEU A 32 -14.86 -0.34 -3.47
N ARG A 33 -15.17 -0.23 -4.77
CA ARG A 33 -16.44 0.36 -5.24
C ARG A 33 -17.67 -0.41 -4.76
N GLN A 34 -17.62 -1.75 -4.79
CA GLN A 34 -18.70 -2.61 -4.26
C GLN A 34 -18.98 -2.37 -2.77
N ARG A 35 -17.99 -1.86 -2.03
CA ARG A 35 -18.08 -1.54 -0.60
C ARG A 35 -18.36 -0.04 -0.33
N GLY A 36 -18.69 0.73 -1.36
CA GLY A 36 -18.93 2.16 -1.24
C GLY A 36 -17.66 2.99 -0.99
N ILE A 37 -16.51 2.48 -1.45
CA ILE A 37 -15.22 3.16 -1.36
C ILE A 37 -14.77 3.56 -2.76
N GLU A 38 -14.45 4.83 -2.95
CA GLU A 38 -14.02 5.41 -4.21
C GLU A 38 -12.52 5.70 -4.19
N ALA A 39 -11.77 5.09 -5.13
CA ALA A 39 -10.38 5.45 -5.35
C ALA A 39 -10.29 6.72 -6.22
N VAL A 40 -9.84 7.82 -5.63
CA VAL A 40 -9.87 9.17 -6.26
C VAL A 40 -8.48 9.71 -6.58
N PHE A 41 -7.43 9.05 -6.11
CA PHE A 41 -6.04 9.40 -6.39
C PHE A 41 -5.22 8.13 -6.59
N PHE A 42 -4.29 8.17 -7.53
CA PHE A 42 -3.43 7.04 -7.88
C PHE A 42 -1.99 7.51 -8.01
N TRP A 43 -1.09 6.85 -7.28
CA TRP A 43 0.34 7.06 -7.40
C TRP A 43 0.99 5.88 -8.14
N PRO A 44 1.67 6.11 -9.27
CA PRO A 44 2.18 5.05 -10.13
C PRO A 44 3.30 4.23 -9.47
N MET A 45 3.37 2.95 -9.85
CA MET A 45 4.47 2.07 -9.52
C MET A 45 5.82 2.65 -9.98
N GLY A 46 6.85 2.47 -9.15
CA GLY A 46 8.22 2.82 -9.52
C GLY A 46 8.57 4.30 -9.36
N GLN A 47 7.61 5.17 -9.03
CA GLN A 47 7.86 6.59 -8.79
C GLN A 47 7.94 6.89 -7.30
N ASP A 48 8.97 7.62 -6.90
CA ASP A 48 9.11 8.10 -5.52
C ASP A 48 8.19 9.32 -5.30
N TRP A 49 7.28 9.20 -4.32
CA TRP A 49 6.34 10.26 -3.97
C TRP A 49 6.93 11.30 -3.00
N ARG A 50 8.10 11.04 -2.42
CA ARG A 50 8.65 11.89 -1.36
C ARG A 50 8.96 13.28 -1.91
N GLY A 51 8.56 14.32 -1.17
CA GLY A 51 8.69 15.72 -1.59
C GLY A 51 7.69 16.17 -2.65
N ARG A 52 6.73 15.33 -3.05
CA ARG A 52 5.72 15.67 -4.06
C ARG A 52 4.52 16.37 -3.43
N GLU A 53 4.28 17.61 -3.85
CA GLU A 53 3.18 18.44 -3.29
C GLU A 53 1.79 17.92 -3.66
N ASP A 54 1.64 17.33 -4.86
CA ASP A 54 0.41 16.70 -5.34
C ASP A 54 -0.02 15.54 -4.43
N VAL A 55 0.94 14.77 -3.91
CA VAL A 55 0.70 13.70 -2.94
C VAL A 55 0.21 14.27 -1.62
N ALA A 56 0.91 15.25 -1.06
CA ALA A 56 0.48 15.87 0.20
C ALA A 56 -0.91 16.52 0.07
N ALA A 57 -1.21 17.14 -1.08
CA ALA A 57 -2.53 17.70 -1.38
C ALA A 57 -3.59 16.62 -1.47
N ALA A 58 -3.32 15.51 -2.16
CA ALA A 58 -4.25 14.40 -2.30
C ALA A 58 -4.59 13.76 -0.93
N LEU A 59 -3.60 13.53 -0.07
CA LEU A 59 -3.80 12.94 1.26
C LEU A 59 -4.76 13.76 2.14
N ARG A 60 -4.79 15.09 1.98
CA ARG A 60 -5.74 15.97 2.70
C ARG A 60 -7.18 15.90 2.19
N THR A 61 -7.44 15.19 1.08
CA THR A 61 -8.75 15.13 0.44
C THR A 61 -9.39 13.74 0.49
N VAL A 62 -8.70 12.75 1.05
CA VAL A 62 -9.13 11.35 1.14
C VAL A 62 -9.30 10.93 2.59
N ASP A 63 -10.04 9.86 2.81
CA ASP A 63 -10.30 9.28 4.13
C ASP A 63 -9.26 8.22 4.52
N ALA A 64 -8.54 7.63 3.56
CA ALA A 64 -7.50 6.63 3.82
C ALA A 64 -6.50 6.47 2.66
N VAL A 65 -5.37 5.81 2.97
CA VAL A 65 -4.39 5.33 1.99
C VAL A 65 -4.49 3.81 1.83
N VAL A 66 -4.39 3.34 0.59
CA VAL A 66 -4.24 1.92 0.26
C VAL A 66 -2.95 1.74 -0.54
N VAL A 67 -2.07 0.84 -0.10
CA VAL A 67 -0.85 0.49 -0.82
C VAL A 67 -1.00 -0.90 -1.41
N ASN A 68 -0.92 -1.03 -2.74
CA ASN A 68 -0.84 -2.34 -3.38
C ASN A 68 0.59 -2.88 -3.27
N GLY A 69 0.84 -3.91 -2.47
CA GLY A 69 2.18 -4.45 -2.25
C GLY A 69 2.62 -5.55 -3.22
N GLU A 70 1.90 -5.78 -4.33
CA GLU A 70 2.11 -6.84 -5.33
C GLU A 70 3.59 -6.98 -5.76
N GLY A 71 4.37 -7.82 -5.04
CA GLY A 71 5.79 -8.02 -5.29
C GLY A 71 6.66 -6.75 -5.20
N SER A 72 6.20 -5.69 -4.51
CA SER A 72 6.88 -4.39 -4.54
C SER A 72 7.83 -4.12 -3.38
N ILE A 73 7.61 -4.78 -2.24
CA ILE A 73 8.34 -4.55 -0.98
C ILE A 73 9.28 -5.72 -0.74
N HIS A 74 10.46 -5.68 -1.37
CA HIS A 74 11.47 -6.70 -1.17
C HIS A 74 12.89 -6.23 -1.50
N ASN A 75 13.90 -6.98 -1.03
CA ASN A 75 15.33 -6.69 -1.22
C ASN A 75 15.64 -5.22 -0.88
N SER A 76 15.17 -4.75 0.27
CA SER A 76 15.06 -3.31 0.54
C SER A 76 16.40 -2.58 0.55
N ALA A 77 17.49 -3.30 0.85
CA ALA A 77 18.85 -2.76 0.82
C ALA A 77 19.29 -2.30 -0.58
N ARG A 78 18.58 -2.73 -1.63
CA ARG A 78 18.91 -2.43 -3.04
C ARG A 78 17.76 -1.77 -3.80
N ARG A 79 16.59 -1.62 -3.17
CA ARG A 79 15.36 -1.18 -3.83
C ARG A 79 14.67 -0.11 -3.01
N ASP A 80 14.87 1.15 -3.40
CA ASP A 80 14.23 2.32 -2.81
C ASP A 80 12.70 2.24 -2.78
N ARG A 81 12.11 1.46 -3.69
CA ARG A 81 10.66 1.19 -3.70
C ARG A 81 10.13 0.63 -2.40
N ALA A 82 10.85 -0.27 -1.73
CA ALA A 82 10.42 -0.77 -0.44
C ALA A 82 10.36 0.36 0.61
N HIS A 83 11.28 1.33 0.53
CA HIS A 83 11.33 2.47 1.44
C HIS A 83 10.16 3.40 1.22
N TYR A 84 9.99 3.97 0.02
CA TYR A 84 8.92 4.95 -0.17
C TYR A 84 7.53 4.32 -0.02
N LEU A 85 7.30 3.07 -0.42
CA LEU A 85 5.99 2.43 -0.25
C LEU A 85 5.63 2.16 1.22
N THR A 86 6.61 1.98 2.10
CA THR A 86 6.35 1.77 3.52
C THR A 86 6.33 3.07 4.32
N GLU A 87 7.08 4.09 3.91
CA GLU A 87 7.11 5.42 4.54
C GLU A 87 5.77 6.19 4.39
N ILE A 88 4.93 5.84 3.41
CA ILE A 88 3.67 6.57 3.14
C ILE A 88 2.67 6.49 4.30
N ALA A 89 2.67 5.40 5.07
CA ALA A 89 1.75 5.23 6.18
C ALA A 89 2.01 6.24 7.30
N ALA A 90 3.28 6.42 7.67
CA ALA A 90 3.69 7.45 8.62
C ALA A 90 3.38 8.86 8.08
N PHE A 91 3.66 9.09 6.80
CA PHE A 91 3.43 10.40 6.17
C PHE A 91 1.94 10.76 6.09
N ALA A 92 1.06 9.81 5.79
CA ALA A 92 -0.39 10.02 5.76
C ALA A 92 -0.94 10.33 7.15
N ARG A 93 -0.44 9.62 8.18
CA ARG A 93 -0.78 9.88 9.58
C ARG A 93 -0.38 11.29 10.02
N THR A 94 0.83 11.75 9.68
CA THR A 94 1.29 13.10 10.08
C THR A 94 0.69 14.22 9.23
N THR A 95 0.40 13.97 7.96
CA THR A 95 -0.11 14.99 7.02
C THR A 95 -1.61 15.25 7.16
N ALA A 96 -2.40 14.19 7.37
CA ALA A 96 -3.86 14.26 7.36
C ALA A 96 -4.54 13.46 8.48
N ASN A 97 -3.78 12.76 9.32
CA ASN A 97 -4.31 11.90 10.39
C ASN A 97 -5.32 10.85 9.88
N ILE A 98 -5.00 10.22 8.75
CA ILE A 98 -5.82 9.18 8.11
C ILE A 98 -5.15 7.81 8.20
N PRO A 99 -5.93 6.71 8.26
CA PRO A 99 -5.40 5.36 8.29
C PRO A 99 -4.78 4.94 6.96
N SER A 100 -3.87 3.97 7.03
CA SER A 100 -3.19 3.38 5.87
C SER A 100 -3.26 1.86 5.90
N PHE A 101 -3.57 1.26 4.77
CA PHE A 101 -3.73 -0.19 4.61
C PHE A 101 -2.76 -0.73 3.56
N LEU A 102 -2.00 -1.77 3.92
CA LEU A 102 -1.13 -2.48 2.98
C LEU A 102 -1.88 -3.74 2.52
N VAL A 103 -2.17 -3.84 1.22
CA VAL A 103 -2.99 -4.93 0.66
C VAL A 103 -2.23 -5.68 -0.42
N ASN A 104 -2.70 -6.90 -0.72
CA ASN A 104 -2.14 -7.76 -1.77
C ASN A 104 -0.60 -7.82 -1.77
N SER A 105 -0.02 -8.06 -0.59
CA SER A 105 1.41 -7.81 -0.38
C SER A 105 2.25 -9.07 -0.34
N SER A 106 3.41 -8.98 -0.99
CA SER A 106 4.53 -9.91 -0.80
C SER A 106 5.71 -9.20 -0.18
N LEU A 107 6.29 -9.80 0.87
CA LEU A 107 7.37 -9.28 1.69
C LEU A 107 8.56 -10.25 1.66
N PHE A 108 9.75 -9.76 1.35
CA PHE A 108 10.95 -10.60 1.32
C PHE A 108 12.23 -9.78 1.47
N ASP A 109 13.21 -10.26 2.25
CA ASP A 109 14.53 -9.62 2.39
C ASP A 109 14.42 -8.13 2.78
N LEU A 110 13.93 -7.90 4.00
CA LEU A 110 13.61 -6.57 4.54
C LEU A 110 14.67 -6.12 5.56
N GLU A 111 15.14 -4.89 5.41
CA GLU A 111 15.95 -4.22 6.43
C GLU A 111 15.09 -3.83 7.65
N PRO A 112 15.70 -3.71 8.84
CA PRO A 112 15.00 -3.30 10.06
C PRO A 112 14.15 -2.03 9.91
N LYS A 113 14.66 -1.02 9.18
CA LYS A 113 13.92 0.22 8.92
C LYS A 113 12.60 -0.01 8.17
N ILE A 114 12.56 -0.97 7.24
CA ILE A 114 11.33 -1.30 6.53
C ILE A 114 10.32 -1.93 7.48
N ILE A 115 10.78 -2.83 8.35
CA ILE A 115 9.95 -3.44 9.39
C ILE A 115 9.39 -2.34 10.31
N ASP A 116 10.19 -1.37 10.72
CA ASP A 116 9.74 -0.25 11.53
C ASP A 116 8.68 0.59 10.81
N ASN A 117 8.87 0.88 9.51
CA ASN A 117 7.88 1.59 8.72
C ASN A 117 6.55 0.84 8.63
N LEU A 118 6.57 -0.49 8.51
CA LEU A 118 5.38 -1.32 8.43
C LEU A 118 4.48 -1.19 9.67
N ARG A 119 5.04 -0.84 10.84
CA ARG A 119 4.27 -0.61 12.08
C ARG A 119 3.29 0.56 11.99
N HIS A 120 3.45 1.45 11.00
CA HIS A 120 2.58 2.61 10.86
C HIS A 120 1.28 2.31 10.11
N PHE A 121 1.18 1.15 9.45
CA PHE A 121 -0.05 0.69 8.82
C PHE A 121 -1.05 0.25 9.86
N ASP A 122 -2.33 0.55 9.62
CA ASP A 122 -3.43 0.18 10.49
C ASP A 122 -3.89 -1.26 10.24
N ALA A 123 -3.64 -1.80 9.04
CA ALA A 123 -3.70 -3.24 8.77
C ALA A 123 -2.80 -3.64 7.59
N ILE A 124 -2.33 -4.89 7.62
CA ILE A 124 -1.47 -5.48 6.60
C ILE A 124 -2.08 -6.82 6.14
N TYR A 125 -2.30 -6.94 4.85
CA TYR A 125 -2.86 -8.13 4.20
C TYR A 125 -1.84 -8.71 3.21
N LEU A 126 -1.36 -9.92 3.54
CA LEU A 126 -0.35 -10.67 2.81
C LEU A 126 -1.02 -11.73 1.95
N ARG A 127 -0.45 -12.01 0.78
CA ARG A 127 -1.03 -13.00 -0.15
C ARG A 127 -0.47 -14.42 -0.01
N GLU A 128 0.62 -14.57 0.76
CA GLU A 128 1.21 -15.88 1.07
C GLU A 128 1.87 -15.95 2.44
N SER A 129 1.99 -17.17 2.99
CA SER A 129 2.62 -17.43 4.29
C SER A 129 4.12 -17.11 4.33
N ARG A 130 4.82 -17.18 3.20
CA ARG A 130 6.24 -16.80 3.13
C ARG A 130 6.45 -15.33 3.49
N SER A 131 5.50 -14.46 3.15
CA SER A 131 5.56 -13.05 3.50
C SER A 131 5.30 -12.81 4.99
N LEU A 132 4.50 -13.67 5.63
CA LEU A 132 4.30 -13.63 7.07
C LEU A 132 5.60 -14.00 7.81
N ALA A 133 6.36 -14.96 7.28
CA ALA A 133 7.68 -15.33 7.83
C ALA A 133 8.67 -14.15 7.83
N ALA A 134 8.55 -13.21 6.89
CA ALA A 134 9.37 -11.99 6.87
C ALA A 134 9.07 -11.02 8.03
N LEU A 135 7.95 -11.21 8.74
CA LEU A 135 7.54 -10.41 9.90
C LEU A 135 7.73 -11.15 11.23
N GLU A 136 8.23 -12.39 11.23
CA GLU A 136 8.46 -13.15 12.46
C GLU A 136 9.37 -12.39 13.44
N GLY A 137 8.98 -12.38 14.72
CA GLY A 137 9.70 -11.65 15.77
C GLY A 137 9.53 -10.12 15.76
N SER A 138 8.87 -9.54 14.74
CA SER A 138 8.61 -8.09 14.71
C SER A 138 7.46 -7.65 15.63
N GLY A 139 6.54 -8.56 15.97
CA GLY A 139 5.31 -8.21 16.70
C GLY A 139 4.32 -7.38 15.85
N ILE A 140 4.49 -7.34 14.53
CA ILE A 140 3.54 -6.75 13.59
C ILE A 140 2.45 -7.77 13.32
N GLU A 141 1.19 -7.37 13.48
CA GLU A 141 0.03 -8.18 13.10
C GLU A 141 -0.23 -8.04 11.60
N ALA A 142 -0.41 -9.18 10.92
CA ALA A 142 -0.74 -9.25 9.51
C ALA A 142 -1.64 -10.46 9.24
N GLU A 143 -2.54 -10.33 8.28
CA GLU A 143 -3.48 -11.38 7.88
C GLU A 143 -3.08 -11.97 6.53
N ILE A 144 -3.14 -13.30 6.41
CA ILE A 144 -2.97 -13.97 5.11
C ILE A 144 -4.34 -14.08 4.45
N VAL A 145 -4.48 -13.47 3.27
CA VAL A 145 -5.70 -13.50 2.45
C VAL A 145 -5.36 -14.01 1.04
N PRO A 146 -6.34 -14.48 0.25
CA PRO A 146 -6.11 -14.76 -1.16
C PRO A 146 -5.62 -13.53 -1.92
N ASP A 147 -4.91 -13.79 -3.02
CA ASP A 147 -4.56 -12.78 -4.01
C ASP A 147 -5.82 -12.12 -4.62
N LEU A 148 -5.65 -10.90 -5.13
CA LEU A 148 -6.71 -10.14 -5.80
C LEU A 148 -6.92 -10.55 -7.25
#